data_AF-A0A2V6FNW0-F1
#
_entry.id   AF-A0A2V6FNW0-F1
#
_cell.length_a   1.000
_cell.length_b   1.000
_cell.length_c   1.000
_cell.angle_alpha   90.00
_cell.angle_beta   90.00
_cell.angle_gamma   90.00
#
_symmetry.space_group_name_H-M   'P 1'
#
loop_
_entity.id
_entity.type
_entity.pdbx_description
1 polymer ?
#
loop_
_entity_poly.entity_id
_entity_poly.type
_entity_poly.pdbx_seq_one_letter_code
_entity_poly.pdbx_strand_id
1 'polypeptide(L)'
;QDTLRSIGATTERINQIIERLGALGSKLELRPSPVDLNRVVEQAIENVNGMPGVEFAKELEPLPKLMADSEQLRSVVTNLLLNARDAVGERGRIEVRTGTQNGYAALSVSDDG
;
A
#
# COMPACT_ATOMS: atom_id res chain seq x y z
N GLN A 1 27.72 2.89 10.46
CA GLN A 1 26.99 2.56 11.71
C GLN A 1 25.52 2.90 11.45
N ASP A 2 24.94 2.36 10.36
CA ASP A 2 23.80 2.98 9.65
C ASP A 2 22.71 1.98 9.26
N THR A 3 22.46 0.97 10.10
CA THR A 3 21.45 -0.07 9.81
C THR A 3 20.25 -0.07 10.75
N LEU A 4 20.20 0.87 11.72
CA LEU A 4 19.13 0.92 12.73
C LEU A 4 18.11 2.07 12.54
N ARG A 5 18.33 3.02 11.63
CA ARG A 5 17.39 4.14 11.40
C ARG A 5 16.30 3.88 10.35
N SER A 6 16.43 2.84 9.54
CA SER A 6 15.51 2.62 8.40
C SER A 6 14.27 1.77 8.72
N ILE A 7 14.16 1.20 9.92
CA ILE A 7 13.02 0.30 10.27
C ILE A 7 11.95 1.02 11.11
N GLY A 8 12.27 2.16 11.74
CA GLY A 8 11.30 2.93 12.53
C GLY A 8 10.36 3.83 11.72
N ALA A 9 10.75 4.25 10.51
CA ALA A 9 9.99 5.25 9.74
C ALA A 9 8.77 4.68 9.01
N THR A 10 8.67 3.36 8.84
CA THR A 10 7.60 2.74 8.03
C THR A 10 6.35 2.44 8.84
N THR A 11 6.49 2.03 10.12
CA THR A 11 5.35 1.74 11.01
C THR A 11 4.67 3.02 11.51
N GLU A 12 5.43 4.07 11.80
CA GLU A 12 4.92 5.35 12.27
C GLU A 12 4.14 6.10 11.17
N ARG A 13 4.55 5.93 9.91
CA ARG A 13 3.86 6.48 8.74
C ARG A 13 2.55 5.78 8.42
N ILE A 14 2.49 4.46 8.61
CA ILE A 14 1.24 3.69 8.47
C ILE A 14 0.23 4.11 9.54
N ASN A 15 0.67 4.27 10.79
CA ASN A 15 -0.21 4.79 11.86
C ASN A 15 -0.71 6.20 11.56
N GLN A 16 0.14 7.10 11.04
CA GLN A 16 -0.29 8.45 10.62
C GLN A 16 -1.28 8.43 9.45
N ILE A 17 -1.20 7.46 8.55
CA ILE A 17 -2.18 7.29 7.46
C ILE A 17 -3.51 6.77 8.00
N ILE A 18 -3.48 5.79 8.91
CA ILE A 18 -4.66 5.28 9.61
C ILE A 18 -5.34 6.41 10.42
N GLU A 19 -4.57 7.25 11.10
CA GLU A 19 -5.07 8.42 11.83
C GLU A 19 -5.68 9.49 10.91
N ARG A 20 -5.04 9.78 9.77
CA ARG A 20 -5.57 10.74 8.77
C ARG A 20 -6.85 10.23 8.09
N LEU A 21 -6.98 8.92 7.90
CA LEU A 21 -8.21 8.30 7.38
C LEU A 21 -9.35 8.34 8.42
N GLY A 22 -9.04 8.11 9.72
CA GLY A 22 -10.00 8.26 10.80
C GLY A 22 -10.47 9.70 11.03
N ALA A 23 -9.63 10.69 10.72
CA ALA A 23 -9.93 12.11 10.90
C ALA A 23 -10.84 12.71 9.80
N LEU A 24 -11.09 12.01 8.69
CA LEU A 24 -11.93 12.46 7.58
C LEU A 24 -13.39 11.97 7.70
N GLY A 25 -14.01 12.24 8.84
CA GLY A 25 -15.26 13.02 8.86
C GLY A 25 -16.52 12.51 8.15
N SER A 26 -16.69 11.22 7.86
CA SER A 26 -18.03 10.65 7.76
C SER A 26 -18.04 9.27 8.39
N LYS A 27 -19.14 8.92 9.04
CA LYS A 27 -19.35 7.69 9.80
C LYS A 27 -19.00 6.49 8.91
N LEU A 28 -17.75 6.03 8.96
CA LEU A 28 -17.23 5.00 8.06
C LEU A 28 -17.87 3.67 8.48
N GLU A 29 -19.03 3.36 7.92
CA GLU A 29 -19.64 2.05 8.03
C GLU A 29 -18.81 1.07 7.21
N LEU A 30 -17.70 0.60 7.80
CA LEU A 30 -16.91 -0.47 7.25
C LEU A 30 -17.81 -1.70 7.07
N ARG A 31 -17.67 -2.37 5.92
CA ARG A 31 -18.33 -3.65 5.64
C ARG A 31 -17.27 -4.74 5.53
N PRO A 32 -16.78 -5.29 6.65
CA PRO A 32 -15.74 -6.30 6.62
C PRO A 32 -16.21 -7.54 5.88
N SER A 33 -15.39 -8.02 4.97
CA SER A 33 -15.57 -9.29 4.27
C SER A 33 -14.20 -9.97 4.11
N PRO A 34 -14.16 -11.28 3.77
CA PRO A 34 -12.91 -11.93 3.42
C PRO A 34 -12.32 -11.35 2.13
N VAL A 35 -11.19 -10.65 2.25
CA VAL A 35 -10.48 -9.97 1.16
C VAL A 35 -9.16 -10.66 0.86
N ASP A 36 -8.85 -10.80 -0.42
CA ASP A 36 -7.54 -11.20 -0.92
C ASP A 36 -6.70 -9.93 -1.17
N LEU A 37 -5.68 -9.71 -0.34
CA LEU A 37 -4.85 -8.51 -0.42
C LEU A 37 -4.12 -8.40 -1.76
N ASN A 38 -3.65 -9.52 -2.32
CA ASN A 38 -2.89 -9.51 -3.57
C ASN A 38 -3.78 -9.07 -4.73
N ARG A 39 -5.04 -9.53 -4.77
CA ARG A 39 -6.01 -9.05 -5.77
C ARG A 39 -6.29 -7.55 -5.65
N VAL A 40 -6.41 -7.03 -4.43
CA VAL A 40 -6.60 -5.58 -4.21
C VAL A 40 -5.40 -4.79 -4.74
N VAL A 41 -4.18 -5.27 -4.48
CA VAL A 41 -2.95 -4.67 -4.98
C VAL A 41 -2.89 -4.68 -6.50
N GLU A 42 -3.18 -5.82 -7.13
CA GLU A 42 -3.19 -5.94 -8.59
C GLU A 42 -4.16 -4.95 -9.24
N GLN A 43 -5.40 -4.89 -8.75
CA GLN A 43 -6.41 -3.95 -9.23
C GLN A 43 -5.99 -2.49 -9.03
N ALA A 44 -5.35 -2.17 -7.92
CA ALA A 44 -4.85 -0.82 -7.67
C ALA A 44 -3.72 -0.44 -8.63
N ILE A 45 -2.79 -1.36 -8.90
CA ILE A 45 -1.71 -1.16 -9.87
C ILE A 45 -2.28 -0.96 -11.27
N GLU A 46 -3.25 -1.76 -11.71
CA GLU A 46 -3.91 -1.59 -13.01
C GLU A 46 -4.53 -0.20 -13.19
N ASN A 47 -5.10 0.37 -12.13
CA ASN A 47 -5.69 1.71 -12.16
C ASN A 47 -4.65 2.85 -12.26
N VAL A 48 -3.43 2.62 -11.79
CA VAL A 48 -2.34 3.63 -11.80
C VAL A 48 -1.41 3.43 -12.99
N ASN A 49 -1.29 2.20 -13.49
CA ASN A 49 -0.42 1.82 -14.60
C ASN A 49 -1.03 2.25 -15.94
N GLY A 50 -0.73 3.48 -16.35
CA GLY A 50 -1.16 4.04 -17.65
C GLY A 50 -0.30 5.19 -18.17
N MET A 51 0.74 5.57 -17.43
CA MET A 51 1.66 6.65 -17.81
C MET A 51 3.02 6.04 -18.18
N PRO A 52 3.52 6.27 -19.41
CA PRO A 52 4.81 5.76 -19.84
C PRO A 52 5.94 6.39 -19.00
N GLY A 53 6.90 5.56 -18.56
CA GLY A 53 8.10 6.01 -17.85
C GLY A 53 8.29 5.45 -16.45
N VAL A 54 7.23 4.95 -15.81
CA VAL A 54 7.30 4.34 -14.46
C VAL A 54 7.29 2.81 -14.56
N GLU A 55 8.26 2.15 -13.94
CA GLU A 55 8.35 0.69 -13.85
C GLU A 55 7.72 0.19 -12.55
N PHE A 56 6.79 -0.77 -12.65
CA PHE A 56 6.21 -1.45 -11.48
C PHE A 56 6.85 -2.83 -11.27
N ALA A 57 7.56 -3.00 -10.15
CA ALA A 57 8.04 -4.28 -9.69
C ALA A 57 7.12 -4.84 -8.59
N LYS A 58 6.80 -6.14 -8.67
CA LYS A 58 5.86 -6.79 -7.74
C LYS A 58 6.47 -8.05 -7.12
N GLU A 59 6.46 -8.13 -5.80
CA GLU A 59 6.81 -9.34 -5.05
C GLU A 59 5.65 -9.68 -4.11
N LEU A 60 4.69 -10.49 -4.58
CA LEU A 60 3.47 -10.79 -3.84
C LEU A 60 3.50 -12.21 -3.28
N GLU A 61 3.67 -12.35 -1.97
CA GLU A 61 3.60 -13.65 -1.31
C GLU A 61 2.14 -14.12 -1.15
N PRO A 62 1.86 -15.44 -1.14
CA PRO A 62 0.55 -15.96 -0.81
C PRO A 62 0.16 -15.61 0.63
N LEU A 63 -1.00 -14.97 0.81
CA LEU A 63 -1.50 -14.56 2.11
C LEU A 63 -2.88 -15.16 2.43
N PRO A 64 -3.19 -15.40 3.72
CA PRO A 64 -4.55 -15.72 4.11
C PRO A 64 -5.48 -14.55 3.80
N LYS A 65 -6.78 -14.83 3.63
CA LYS A 65 -7.78 -13.78 3.48
C LYS A 65 -7.86 -12.93 4.74
N LEU A 66 -7.97 -11.62 4.54
CA LEU A 66 -8.10 -10.63 5.60
C LEU A 66 -9.57 -10.27 5.79
N MET A 67 -10.00 -10.08 7.04
CA MET A 67 -11.31 -9.48 7.29
C MET A 67 -11.18 -7.96 7.20
N ALA A 68 -11.55 -7.40 6.04
CA ALA A 68 -11.43 -5.98 5.75
C ALA A 68 -12.54 -5.50 4.82
N ASP A 69 -12.72 -4.19 4.73
CA ASP A 69 -13.54 -3.59 3.68
C ASP A 69 -12.69 -3.47 2.41
N SER A 70 -13.07 -4.18 1.34
CA SER A 70 -12.30 -4.23 0.09
C SER A 70 -12.18 -2.87 -0.60
N GLU A 71 -13.24 -2.06 -0.53
CA GLU A 71 -13.29 -0.75 -1.18
C GLU A 71 -12.35 0.22 -0.48
N GLN A 72 -12.39 0.23 0.87
CA GLN A 72 -11.50 1.05 1.67
C GLN A 72 -10.04 0.60 1.51
N LEU A 73 -9.78 -0.71 1.55
CA LEU A 73 -8.43 -1.23 1.37
C LEU A 73 -7.88 -0.84 -0.01
N ARG A 74 -8.68 -0.99 -1.08
CA ARG A 74 -8.29 -0.54 -2.42
C ARG A 74 -7.99 0.95 -2.46
N SER A 75 -8.82 1.79 -1.81
CA SER A 75 -8.57 3.24 -1.73
C SER A 75 -7.23 3.56 -1.06
N VAL A 76 -6.89 2.87 0.03
CA VAL A 76 -5.59 3.03 0.70
C VAL A 76 -4.45 2.64 -0.23
N VAL A 77 -4.52 1.46 -0.87
CA VAL A 77 -3.45 1.00 -1.79
C VAL A 77 -3.28 1.98 -2.95
N THR A 78 -4.37 2.41 -3.58
CA THR A 78 -4.32 3.40 -4.67
C THR A 78 -3.65 4.69 -4.21
N ASN A 79 -3.99 5.21 -3.02
CA ASN A 79 -3.36 6.43 -2.50
C ASN A 79 -1.85 6.27 -2.28
N LEU A 80 -1.40 5.11 -1.79
CA LEU A 80 0.03 4.83 -1.63
C LEU A 80 0.74 4.81 -2.99
N LEU A 81 0.15 4.17 -4.00
CA LEU A 81 0.71 4.09 -5.36
C LEU A 81 0.74 5.46 -6.05
N LEU A 82 -0.29 6.29 -5.86
CA LEU A 82 -0.31 7.66 -6.37
C LEU A 82 0.79 8.51 -5.71
N ASN A 83 0.96 8.39 -4.39
CA ASN A 83 2.04 9.09 -3.68
C ASN A 83 3.43 8.67 -4.19
N ALA A 84 3.67 7.37 -4.35
CA ALA A 84 4.92 6.84 -4.89
C ALA A 84 5.18 7.34 -6.32
N ARG A 85 4.13 7.37 -7.16
CA ARG A 85 4.20 7.92 -8.52
C ARG A 85 4.55 9.40 -8.53
N ASP A 86 3.91 10.18 -7.68
CA ASP A 86 4.16 11.63 -7.60
C ASP A 86 5.59 11.91 -7.12
N ALA A 87 6.18 11.00 -6.34
CA ALA A 87 7.55 11.09 -5.85
C ALA A 87 8.60 10.79 -6.95
N VAL A 88 8.40 9.74 -7.77
CA VAL A 88 9.30 9.39 -8.89
C VAL A 88 9.19 10.32 -10.10
N GLY A 89 8.10 11.07 -10.23
CA GLY A 89 7.90 12.00 -11.35
C GLY A 89 7.70 11.30 -12.70
N GLU A 90 8.43 11.75 -13.74
CA GLU A 90 8.25 11.24 -15.12
C GLU A 90 8.85 9.85 -15.35
N ARG A 91 9.89 9.47 -14.58
CA ARG A 91 10.57 8.18 -14.71
C ARG A 91 11.08 7.70 -13.35
N GLY A 92 10.85 6.43 -13.06
CA GLY A 92 11.39 5.78 -11.88
C GLY A 92 10.79 4.41 -11.67
N ARG A 93 11.03 3.82 -10.51
CA ARG A 93 10.64 2.47 -10.16
C ARG A 93 9.83 2.45 -8.88
N ILE A 94 8.64 1.87 -8.96
CA ILE A 94 7.78 1.60 -7.81
C ILE A 94 7.77 0.10 -7.55
N GLU A 95 8.09 -0.28 -6.32
CA GLU A 95 8.12 -1.64 -5.85
C GLU A 95 7.00 -1.90 -4.85
N VAL A 96 6.20 -2.92 -5.13
CA VAL A 96 5.07 -3.33 -4.29
C VAL A 96 5.31 -4.74 -3.78
N ARG A 97 5.30 -4.90 -2.45
CA ARG A 97 5.49 -6.20 -1.81
C ARG A 97 4.35 -6.52 -0.86
N THR A 98 3.91 -7.77 -0.86
CA THR A 98 3.03 -8.31 0.17
C THR A 98 3.68 -9.52 0.81
N GLY A 99 3.48 -9.67 2.11
CA GLY A 99 4.11 -10.75 2.88
C GLY A 99 3.57 -10.83 4.29
N THR A 100 4.09 -11.78 5.07
CA THR A 100 3.77 -11.89 6.49
C THR A 100 4.88 -11.30 7.33
N GLN A 101 4.55 -10.37 8.23
CA GLN A 101 5.49 -9.78 9.17
C GLN A 101 4.91 -9.82 10.58
N ASN A 102 5.63 -10.44 11.52
CA ASN A 102 5.22 -10.58 12.93
C ASN A 102 3.80 -11.17 13.12
N GLY A 103 3.38 -12.08 12.24
CA GLY A 103 2.04 -12.69 12.29
C GLY A 103 0.92 -11.86 11.66
N TYR A 104 1.24 -10.72 11.04
CA TYR A 104 0.30 -9.88 10.32
C TYR A 104 0.57 -9.93 8.82
N ALA A 105 -0.47 -9.77 8.00
CA ALA A 105 -0.27 -9.45 6.60
C ALA A 105 0.27 -8.02 6.48
N ALA A 106 1.31 -7.86 5.68
CA ALA A 106 1.99 -6.61 5.43
C ALA A 106 1.95 -6.28 3.94
N LEU A 107 1.78 -4.99 3.64
CA LEU A 107 1.93 -4.40 2.32
C LEU A 107 2.98 -3.28 2.43
N SER A 108 3.94 -3.28 1.53
CA SER A 108 4.88 -2.16 1.36
C SER A 108 4.85 -1.64 -0.06
N VAL A 109 4.83 -0.33 -0.19
CA VAL A 109 5.09 0.39 -1.44
C VAL A 109 6.36 1.20 -1.23
N SER A 110 7.34 1.01 -2.10
CA SER A 110 8.61 1.73 -2.11
C SER A 110 8.83 2.33 -3.48
N ASP A 111 9.51 3.47 -3.52
CA ASP A 111 9.86 4.19 -4.73
C ASP A 111 11.33 4.64 -4.69
N ASP A 112 11.85 5.11 -5.81
CA ASP A 112 13.21 5.66 -5.96
C ASP A 112 13.24 7.20 -6.10
N GLY A 113 12.17 7.89 -5.66
CA GLY A 113 11.96 9.34 -5.79
C GLY A 113 11.72 10.08 -4.48
#